data_AF-A0A935AUL2-F1
#
_entry.id   AF-A0A935AUL2-F1
#
_cell.length_a   1.000
_cell.length_b   1.000
_cell.length_c   1.000
_cell.angle_alpha   90.00
_cell.angle_beta   90.00
_cell.angle_gamma   90.00
#
_symmetry.space_group_name_H-M   'P 1'
#
loop_
_entity.id
_entity.type
_entity.pdbx_description
1 polymer ?
#
loop_
_entity_poly.entity_id
_entity_poly.type
_entity_poly.pdbx_seq_one_letter_code
_entity_poly.pdbx_strand_id
1 'polypeptide(L)'
;MPEMWLILFEATGKQSFIFDTNKLRENLGASQLILESTTSQLVSALGPGSGLTVSRDGTVDGIGAQPAIDAERTTPYEVIIATSGKALVLARSRVLAEDLIWRHVPGPAHTPGLRIVGTSAPLNGATTAR
;
A
#
# COMPACT_ATOMS: atom_id res chain seq x y z
N MET A 1 -24.19 -1.83 -7.84
CA MET A 1 -23.02 -1.01 -7.47
C MET A 1 -21.89 -1.33 -8.44
N PRO A 2 -21.03 -0.37 -8.80
CA PRO A 2 -19.84 -0.68 -9.60
C PRO A 2 -19.01 -1.76 -8.87
N GLU A 3 -18.45 -2.69 -9.64
CA GLU A 3 -17.53 -3.69 -9.11
C GLU A 3 -16.35 -2.94 -8.45
N MET A 4 -16.06 -3.23 -7.19
CA MET A 4 -14.99 -2.57 -6.43
C MET A 4 -14.15 -3.65 -5.77
N TRP A 5 -12.85 -3.40 -5.68
CA TRP A 5 -11.90 -4.35 -5.13
C TRP A 5 -11.13 -3.69 -3.99
N LEU A 6 -11.01 -4.41 -2.88
CA LEU A 6 -10.17 -4.04 -1.75
C LEU A 6 -8.82 -4.71 -1.92
N ILE A 7 -7.74 -3.94 -1.80
CA ILE A 7 -6.37 -4.41 -1.87
C ILE A 7 -5.73 -4.19 -0.50
N LEU A 8 -5.10 -5.24 0.03
CA LEU A 8 -4.26 -5.16 1.23
C LEU A 8 -2.81 -5.40 0.81
N PHE A 9 -1.95 -4.45 1.18
CA PHE A 9 -0.50 -4.61 1.14
C PHE A 9 0.05 -4.74 2.56
N GLU A 10 0.98 -5.67 2.75
CA GLU A 10 1.66 -5.86 4.01
C GLU A 10 3.13 -6.25 3.83
N ALA A 11 4.01 -5.55 4.54
CA ALA A 11 5.36 -6.02 4.83
C ALA A 11 5.34 -6.97 6.03
N THR A 12 5.83 -8.18 5.79
CA THR A 12 5.98 -9.25 6.78
C THR A 12 7.40 -9.29 7.34
N GLY A 13 7.57 -9.82 8.55
CA GLY A 13 8.91 -9.93 9.17
C GLY A 13 9.54 -8.61 9.64
N LYS A 14 8.76 -7.52 9.77
CA LYS A 14 9.29 -6.21 10.16
C LYS A 14 10.07 -6.22 11.48
N GLN A 15 9.58 -6.96 12.48
CA GLN A 15 10.24 -7.01 13.80
C GLN A 15 11.63 -7.65 13.71
N SER A 16 11.74 -8.81 13.06
CA SER A 16 13.04 -9.44 12.84
C SER A 16 13.93 -8.57 11.96
N PHE A 17 13.39 -7.94 10.91
CA PHE A 17 14.14 -7.07 10.02
C PHE A 17 14.71 -5.83 10.74
N ILE A 18 13.93 -5.21 11.63
CA ILE A 18 14.37 -4.01 12.37
C ILE A 18 15.35 -4.37 13.48
N PHE A 19 15.09 -5.45 14.22
CA PHE A 19 15.76 -5.73 15.49
C PHE A 19 16.79 -6.86 15.43
N ASP A 20 17.16 -7.35 14.24
CA ASP A 20 18.15 -8.43 14.08
C ASP A 20 19.49 -8.11 14.77
N THR A 21 19.93 -6.86 14.67
CA THR A 21 21.17 -6.39 15.30
C THR A 21 20.94 -5.59 16.58
N ASN A 22 19.72 -5.07 16.76
CA ASN A 22 19.26 -4.25 17.87
C ASN A 22 20.14 -3.01 18.17
N LYS A 23 20.82 -2.48 17.15
CA LYS A 23 21.60 -1.24 17.27
C LYS A 23 20.77 -0.07 16.78
N LEU A 24 20.65 0.99 17.59
CA LEU A 24 19.78 2.13 17.29
C LEU A 24 19.91 2.67 15.85
N ARG A 25 21.13 2.92 15.37
CA ARG A 25 21.35 3.44 14.01
C ARG A 25 20.89 2.48 12.92
N GLU A 26 21.07 1.18 13.13
CA GLU A 26 20.68 0.13 12.19
C GLU A 26 19.16 -0.07 12.23
N ASN A 27 18.54 -0.06 13.41
CA ASN A 27 17.09 -0.13 13.58
C ASN A 27 16.37 1.05 12.90
N LEU A 28 16.92 2.26 13.02
CA LEU A 28 16.41 3.46 12.34
C LEU A 28 16.50 3.30 10.81
N GLY A 29 17.65 2.84 10.31
CA GLY A 29 17.84 2.56 8.89
C GLY A 29 16.87 1.49 8.37
N ALA A 30 16.70 0.39 9.09
CA ALA A 30 15.77 -0.68 8.73
C ALA A 30 14.30 -0.20 8.73
N SER A 31 13.92 0.65 9.69
CA SER A 31 12.59 1.26 9.72
C SER A 31 12.34 2.17 8.52
N GLN A 32 13.36 2.96 8.14
CA GLN A 32 13.32 3.81 6.95
C GLN A 32 13.22 2.98 5.66
N LEU A 33 13.99 1.89 5.54
CA LEU A 33 13.92 0.99 4.39
C LEU A 33 12.54 0.35 4.24
N ILE A 34 11.87 0.03 5.36
CA ILE A 34 10.48 -0.44 5.31
C ILE A 34 9.58 0.66 4.75
N LEU A 35 9.66 1.89 5.23
CA LEU A 35 8.86 3.02 4.72
C LEU A 35 9.07 3.22 3.21
N GLU A 36 10.32 3.23 2.76
CA GLU A 36 10.68 3.43 1.35
C GLU A 36 10.17 2.30 0.46
N SER A 37 10.39 1.05 0.88
CA SER A 37 10.02 -0.14 0.10
C SER A 37 8.52 -0.39 0.09
N THR A 38 7.77 0.24 1.00
CA THR A 38 6.31 0.06 1.10
C THR A 38 5.58 1.34 0.72
N THR A 39 5.37 2.24 1.67
CA THR A 39 4.58 3.45 1.52
C THR A 39 5.06 4.32 0.35
N SER A 40 6.36 4.59 0.26
CA SER A 40 6.88 5.46 -0.82
C SER A 40 6.77 4.81 -2.19
N GLN A 41 7.05 3.51 -2.31
CA GLN A 41 6.84 2.76 -3.53
C GLN A 41 5.37 2.65 -3.92
N LEU A 42 4.45 2.52 -2.96
CA LEU A 42 3.01 2.49 -3.23
C LEU A 42 2.56 3.83 -3.82
N VAL A 43 2.92 4.95 -3.17
CA VAL A 43 2.59 6.29 -3.68
C VAL A 43 3.17 6.50 -5.08
N SER A 44 4.39 6.03 -5.32
CA SER A 44 4.99 6.05 -6.66
C SER A 44 4.22 5.17 -7.67
N ALA A 45 3.81 3.96 -7.27
CA ALA A 45 3.04 3.05 -8.11
C ALA A 45 1.62 3.59 -8.40
N LEU A 46 1.02 4.37 -7.53
CA LEU A 46 -0.27 5.04 -7.83
C LEU A 46 -0.13 6.12 -8.92
N GLY A 47 1.09 6.61 -9.16
CA GLY A 47 1.42 7.57 -10.21
C GLY A 47 1.23 9.03 -9.78
N PRO A 48 1.71 9.98 -10.60
CA PRO A 48 1.75 11.42 -10.27
C PRO A 48 0.36 12.06 -10.13
N GLY A 49 -0.69 11.43 -10.67
CA GLY A 49 -2.08 11.90 -10.56
C GLY A 49 -2.78 11.54 -9.25
N SER A 50 -2.13 10.81 -8.34
CA SER A 50 -2.75 10.38 -7.08
C SER A 50 -2.99 11.52 -6.09
N GLY A 51 -2.24 12.62 -6.19
CA GLY A 51 -2.27 13.71 -5.21
C GLY A 51 -1.72 13.33 -3.83
N LEU A 52 -1.13 12.14 -3.70
CA LEU A 52 -0.54 11.64 -2.47
C LEU A 52 0.96 11.93 -2.42
N THR A 53 1.47 12.30 -1.24
CA THR A 53 2.89 12.52 -0.99
C THR A 53 3.31 11.88 0.32
N VAL A 54 4.56 11.41 0.40
CA VAL A 54 5.14 10.92 1.66
C VAL A 54 5.95 12.03 2.30
N SER A 55 5.54 12.44 3.50
CA SER A 55 6.22 13.44 4.32
C SER A 55 7.50 12.90 4.95
N ARG A 56 8.35 13.78 5.46
CA ARG A 56 9.67 13.41 6.03
C ARG A 56 9.58 12.51 7.26
N ASP A 57 8.49 12.60 8.01
CA ASP A 57 8.20 11.75 9.17
C ASP A 57 7.53 10.41 8.78
N GLY A 58 7.32 10.18 7.48
CA GLY A 58 6.75 8.95 6.93
C GLY A 58 5.23 8.93 6.89
N THR A 59 4.54 10.04 7.17
CA THR A 59 3.10 10.14 6.94
C THR A 59 2.78 10.26 5.45
N VAL A 60 1.61 9.77 5.05
CA VAL A 60 1.07 9.98 3.70
C VAL A 60 0.07 11.12 3.76
N ASP A 61 0.41 12.23 3.11
CA ASP A 61 -0.46 13.38 2.98
C ASP A 61 -1.39 13.21 1.78
N GLY A 62 -2.53 13.89 1.80
CA GLY A 62 -3.52 13.88 0.71
C GLY A 62 -4.57 12.78 0.81
N ILE A 63 -4.43 11.80 1.72
CA ILE A 63 -5.41 10.71 1.90
C ILE A 63 -6.82 11.27 2.15
N GLY A 64 -6.98 12.26 3.02
CA GLY A 64 -8.30 12.85 3.32
C GLY A 64 -8.86 13.79 2.24
N ALA A 65 -8.03 14.19 1.28
CA ALA A 65 -8.39 15.14 0.21
C ALA A 65 -8.55 14.46 -1.16
N GLN A 66 -8.21 13.18 -1.28
CA GLN A 66 -8.40 12.43 -2.52
C GLN A 66 -9.90 12.27 -2.82
N PRO A 67 -10.31 12.24 -4.09
CA PRO A 67 -11.69 11.92 -4.45
C PRO A 67 -12.04 10.49 -3.99
N ALA A 68 -13.24 10.31 -3.42
CA ALA A 68 -13.75 8.98 -3.17
C ALA A 68 -13.89 8.19 -4.49
N ILE A 69 -13.65 6.89 -4.45
CA ILE A 69 -13.64 6.03 -5.64
C ILE A 69 -15.04 5.94 -6.29
N ASP A 70 -16.11 6.26 -5.59
CA ASP A 70 -17.47 6.32 -6.13
C ASP A 70 -17.89 7.73 -6.56
N ALA A 71 -17.16 8.78 -6.20
CA ALA A 71 -17.47 10.17 -6.54
C ALA A 71 -17.28 10.48 -8.03
N GLU A 72 -16.20 9.96 -8.64
CA GLU A 72 -15.88 10.19 -10.05
C GLU A 72 -15.62 8.87 -10.77
N ARG A 73 -16.12 8.66 -11.99
CA ARG A 73 -15.91 7.40 -12.74
C ARG A 73 -14.45 7.18 -13.17
N THR A 74 -13.65 8.23 -13.15
CA THR A 74 -12.26 8.25 -13.64
C THR A 74 -11.23 7.91 -12.57
N THR A 75 -11.56 8.00 -11.29
CA THR A 75 -10.63 7.71 -10.18
C THR A 75 -10.27 6.22 -10.19
N PRO A 76 -9.01 5.81 -10.45
CA PRO A 76 -8.68 4.40 -10.54
C PRO A 76 -8.55 3.73 -9.15
N TYR A 77 -8.07 4.51 -8.16
CA TYR A 77 -7.72 4.05 -6.83
C TYR A 77 -8.15 5.06 -5.77
N GLU A 78 -8.47 4.58 -4.57
CA GLU A 78 -8.60 5.37 -3.35
C GLU A 78 -7.81 4.68 -2.23
N VAL A 79 -6.87 5.39 -1.60
CA VAL A 79 -6.07 4.88 -0.50
C VAL A 79 -6.77 5.15 0.83
N ILE A 80 -7.16 4.12 1.57
CA ILE A 80 -7.82 4.30 2.87
C ILE A 80 -6.77 4.52 3.98
N ILE A 81 -5.69 3.76 3.94
CA ILE A 81 -4.56 3.88 4.87
C ILE A 81 -3.27 3.48 4.16
N ALA A 82 -2.18 4.16 4.50
CA ALA A 82 -0.83 3.76 4.11
C ALA A 82 0.13 4.15 5.25
N THR A 83 0.60 3.18 6.02
CA THR A 83 1.46 3.42 7.19
C THR A 83 2.27 2.18 7.54
N SER A 84 3.54 2.39 7.95
CA SER A 84 4.40 1.35 8.56
C SER A 84 4.40 0.02 7.78
N GLY A 85 4.51 0.05 6.45
CA GLY A 85 4.47 -1.16 5.64
C GLY A 85 3.14 -1.90 5.62
N LYS A 86 2.03 -1.17 5.79
CA LYS A 86 0.68 -1.63 5.52
C LYS A 86 -0.04 -0.60 4.69
N ALA A 87 -0.84 -1.05 3.74
CA ALA A 87 -1.75 -0.17 3.04
C ALA A 87 -3.05 -0.88 2.68
N LEU A 88 -4.13 -0.12 2.66
CA LEU A 88 -5.44 -0.55 2.21
C LEU A 88 -5.88 0.38 1.08
N VAL A 89 -6.17 -0.18 -0.08
CA VAL A 89 -6.47 0.57 -1.30
C VAL A 89 -7.74 0.00 -1.94
N LEU A 90 -8.68 0.86 -2.30
CA LEU A 90 -9.79 0.52 -3.16
C LEU A 90 -9.36 0.67 -4.61
N ALA A 91 -9.77 -0.27 -5.46
CA ALA A 91 -9.61 -0.22 -6.90
C ALA A 91 -10.95 -0.42 -7.59
N ARG A 92 -11.14 0.26 -8.72
CA ARG A 92 -12.40 0.23 -9.47
C ARG A 92 -12.63 -1.07 -10.24
N SER A 93 -11.62 -1.91 -10.38
CA SER A 93 -11.78 -3.19 -11.06
C SER A 93 -10.73 -4.18 -10.61
N ARG A 94 -11.01 -5.46 -10.86
CA ARG A 94 -10.05 -6.54 -10.66
C ARG A 94 -8.74 -6.29 -11.40
N VAL A 95 -8.83 -5.85 -12.66
CA VAL A 95 -7.67 -5.61 -13.53
C VAL A 95 -6.77 -4.52 -12.93
N LEU A 96 -7.35 -3.42 -12.44
CA LEU A 96 -6.58 -2.36 -11.79
C LEU A 96 -5.97 -2.81 -10.47
N ALA A 97 -6.66 -3.68 -9.73
CA ALA A 97 -6.16 -4.24 -8.48
C ALA A 97 -4.95 -5.17 -8.71
N GLU A 98 -5.07 -6.10 -9.66
CA GLU A 98 -3.99 -7.02 -10.03
C GLU A 98 -2.79 -6.27 -10.61
N ASP A 99 -3.02 -5.26 -11.45
CA ASP A 99 -1.97 -4.40 -11.99
C ASP A 99 -1.23 -3.61 -10.89
N LEU A 100 -1.95 -3.01 -9.93
CA LEU A 100 -1.31 -2.30 -8.83
C LEU A 100 -0.50 -3.25 -7.94
N ILE A 101 -1.02 -4.45 -7.66
CA ILE A 101 -0.27 -5.47 -6.91
C ILE A 101 1.02 -5.84 -7.63
N TRP A 102 0.94 -6.07 -8.95
CA TRP A 102 2.12 -6.38 -9.74
C TRP A 102 3.16 -5.25 -9.67
N ARG A 103 2.72 -3.99 -9.82
CA ARG A 103 3.61 -2.82 -9.83
C ARG A 103 4.19 -2.48 -8.46
N HIS A 104 3.46 -2.76 -7.38
CA HIS A 104 3.86 -2.40 -6.03
C HIS A 104 4.57 -3.52 -5.26
N VAL A 105 4.32 -4.80 -5.54
CA VAL A 105 5.03 -5.90 -4.88
C VAL A 105 6.35 -6.12 -5.61
N PRO A 106 7.49 -5.60 -5.13
CA PRO A 106 8.74 -5.77 -5.83
C PRO A 106 9.18 -7.23 -5.79
N GLY A 107 9.93 -7.63 -6.82
CA GLY A 107 10.64 -8.92 -6.79
C GLY A 107 11.63 -9.00 -5.60
N PRO A 108 12.03 -10.21 -5.20
CA PRO A 108 12.85 -10.47 -4.00
C PRO A 108 14.22 -9.76 -3.96
N ALA A 109 14.64 -9.09 -5.02
CA ALA A 109 15.92 -8.37 -5.11
C ALA A 109 15.91 -6.96 -4.49
N HIS A 110 14.74 -6.33 -4.27
CA HIS A 110 14.68 -4.92 -3.85
C HIS A 110 15.07 -4.70 -2.38
N THR A 111 14.79 -5.64 -1.48
CA THR A 111 15.13 -5.53 -0.05
C THR A 111 15.29 -6.92 0.57
N PRO A 112 16.51 -7.49 0.55
CA PRO A 112 16.78 -8.79 1.15
C PRO A 112 16.33 -8.83 2.62
N GLY A 113 15.56 -9.86 2.99
CA GLY A 113 15.04 -10.01 4.35
C GLY A 113 13.71 -9.29 4.63
N LEU A 114 13.21 -8.47 3.70
CA LEU A 114 11.88 -7.87 3.77
C LEU A 114 10.99 -8.45 2.68
N ARG A 115 9.83 -9.00 3.07
CA ARG A 115 8.85 -9.52 2.12
C ARG A 115 7.57 -8.69 2.17
N ILE A 116 7.24 -8.09 1.03
CA ILE A 116 6.00 -7.38 0.80
C ILE A 116 5.03 -8.35 0.11
N VAL A 117 3.80 -8.39 0.59
CA VAL A 117 2.71 -9.16 -0.03
C VAL A 117 1.57 -8.23 -0.37
N GLY A 118 0.89 -8.53 -1.48
CA GLY A 118 -0.33 -7.87 -1.91
C GLY A 118 -1.40 -8.91 -2.17
N THR A 119 -2.62 -8.64 -1.73
CA THR A 119 -3.80 -9.45 -2.06
C THR A 119 -4.98 -8.55 -2.35
N SER A 120 -5.94 -9.03 -3.14
CA SER A 120 -7.17 -8.30 -3.40
C SER A 120 -8.41 -9.19 -3.25
N ALA A 121 -9.54 -8.57 -2.91
CA ALA A 121 -10.83 -9.22 -2.81
C ALA A 121 -11.95 -8.28 -3.31
N PRO A 122 -13.02 -8.81 -3.92
CA PRO A 122 -14.15 -7.99 -4.32
C PRO A 122 -14.91 -7.47 -3.09
N LEU A 123 -15.21 -6.18 -3.08
CA LEU A 123 -16.14 -5.54 -2.16
C LEU A 123 -17.56 -5.72 -2.71
N ASN A 124 -18.11 -6.91 -2.52
CA ASN A 124 -19.50 -7.17 -2.84
C ASN A 124 -20.37 -6.68 -1.66
N GLY A 125 -21.31 -5.78 -1.91
CA GLY A 125 -22.34 -5.38 -0.94
C GLY A 125 -23.35 -6.48 -0.57
N ALA A 126 -23.05 -7.76 -0.84
CA ALA A 126 -23.91 -8.89 -0.55
C ALA A 126 -23.27 -9.76 0.52
N THR A 127 -23.63 -9.48 1.76
CA THR A 127 -23.65 -10.46 2.85
C THR A 127 -24.46 -11.66 2.36
N THR A 128 -23.81 -12.76 1.98
CA THR A 128 -24.46 -14.07 2.12
C THR A 128 -24.55 -14.33 3.60
N ALA A 129 -25.67 -13.92 4.21
CA ALA A 129 -26.09 -14.45 5.50
C ALA A 129 -26.13 -15.98 5.33
N ARG A 130 -25.34 -16.67 6.15
CA ARG A 130 -25.48 -18.11 6.37
C ARG A 130 -26.57 -18.35 7.40
#